data_AF-A0A521SW25-F1
#
_entry.id   AF-A0A521SW25-F1
#
_cell.length_a   1.000
_cell.length_b   1.000
_cell.length_c   1.000
_cell.angle_alpha   90.00
_cell.angle_beta   90.00
_cell.angle_gamma   90.00
#
_symmetry.space_group_name_H-M   'P 1'
#
loop_
_entity.id
_entity.type
_entity.pdbx_description
1 polymer ?
#
loop_
_entity_poly.entity_id
_entity_poly.type
_entity_poly.pdbx_seq_one_letter_code
_entity_poly.pdbx_strand_id
1 'polypeptide(L)'
;MKRWFLLSMLLALVLAACGPGFGEVTVLSVDEETGTVEVETVDGDVFTITAPPGFDLSLVAPDMTINLSDGLEEAFEDAFEQAQDGEEEDQDNSGSAFCTDPDSQHPALSGVATDSSIAYSELLALFCEQNYGVGELRQAVRIAGESGMDFAAIIALHQEYGNWGVFHQALKIGEDAGLSLTEVLDLYDELGNWGAVRQELDLTGKPENPGGGNGNGNGNNGNGNGNNDDDDEDDD
;
A
#
# COMPACT_ATOMS: atom_id res chain seq x y z
N MET A 1 14.49 -15.34 -9.43
CA MET A 1 13.75 -14.43 -8.53
C MET A 1 14.04 -12.95 -8.80
N LYS A 2 15.29 -12.50 -9.01
CA LYS A 2 15.61 -11.06 -9.23
C LYS A 2 14.96 -10.33 -10.43
N ARG A 3 14.50 -11.04 -11.47
CA ARG A 3 13.99 -10.41 -12.72
C ARG A 3 12.63 -9.73 -12.57
N TRP A 4 11.74 -10.29 -11.74
CA TRP A 4 10.39 -9.76 -11.54
C TRP A 4 10.39 -8.53 -10.62
N PHE A 5 11.20 -8.57 -9.57
CA PHE A 5 11.32 -7.47 -8.61
C PHE A 5 11.82 -6.16 -9.25
N LEU A 6 12.78 -6.27 -10.16
CA LEU A 6 13.30 -5.11 -10.89
C LEU A 6 12.23 -4.53 -11.83
N LEU A 7 11.51 -5.37 -12.57
CA LEU A 7 10.46 -4.92 -13.49
C LEU A 7 9.32 -4.18 -12.74
N SER A 8 8.92 -4.68 -11.57
CA SER A 8 7.91 -4.04 -10.71
C SER A 8 8.37 -2.66 -10.22
N MET A 9 9.65 -2.50 -9.86
CA MET A 9 10.19 -1.21 -9.42
C MET A 9 10.24 -0.17 -10.55
N LEU A 10 10.57 -0.59 -11.78
CA LEU A 10 10.49 0.28 -12.96
C LEU A 10 9.03 0.71 -13.22
N LEU A 11 8.08 -0.22 -13.08
CA LEU A 11 6.65 0.02 -13.24
C LEU A 11 6.12 1.06 -12.24
N ALA A 12 6.53 0.96 -10.97
CA ALA A 12 6.17 1.92 -9.93
C ALA A 12 6.70 3.34 -10.23
N LEU A 13 7.88 3.44 -10.85
CA LEU A 13 8.48 4.72 -11.22
C LEU A 13 7.79 5.36 -12.45
N VAL A 14 7.37 4.53 -13.41
CA VAL A 14 6.51 4.96 -14.54
C VAL A 14 5.20 5.53 -14.02
N LEU A 15 4.54 4.83 -13.08
CA LEU A 15 3.27 5.26 -12.49
C LEU A 15 3.40 6.57 -11.70
N ALA A 16 4.48 6.75 -10.96
CA ALA A 16 4.72 7.99 -10.21
C ALA A 16 4.88 9.20 -11.13
N ALA A 17 5.42 9.01 -12.34
CA ALA A 17 5.61 10.07 -13.32
C ALA A 17 4.35 10.37 -14.15
N CYS A 18 3.57 9.32 -14.48
CA CYS A 18 2.37 9.46 -15.32
C CYS A 18 1.11 9.81 -14.52
N GLY A 19 0.91 9.26 -13.32
CA GLY A 19 -0.35 9.35 -12.57
C GLY A 19 -1.28 8.15 -12.82
N PRO A 20 -2.40 8.02 -12.08
CA PRO A 20 -3.32 6.91 -12.22
C PRO A 20 -4.16 7.04 -13.52
N GLY A 21 -4.23 5.97 -14.32
CA GLY A 21 -5.11 5.90 -15.50
C GLY A 21 -4.43 5.70 -16.86
N PHE A 22 -3.11 5.51 -16.89
CA PHE A 22 -2.41 5.23 -18.15
C PHE A 22 -2.57 3.75 -18.51
N GLY A 23 -3.01 3.49 -19.73
CA GLY A 23 -3.09 2.15 -20.29
C GLY A 23 -1.71 1.64 -20.70
N GLU A 24 -1.56 1.33 -21.98
CA GLU A 24 -0.32 0.81 -22.55
C GLU A 24 0.75 1.91 -22.70
N VAL A 25 2.01 1.61 -22.38
CA VAL A 25 3.16 2.49 -22.68
C VAL A 25 4.18 1.77 -23.54
N THR A 26 4.79 2.50 -24.48
CA THR A 26 5.84 1.97 -25.38
C THR A 26 7.17 2.61 -25.05
N VAL A 27 8.21 1.80 -24.87
CA VAL A 27 9.58 2.30 -24.69
C VAL A 27 10.10 2.87 -26.00
N LEU A 28 10.44 4.16 -26.01
CA LEU A 28 11.03 4.83 -27.17
C LEU A 28 12.56 4.67 -27.20
N SER A 29 13.22 4.89 -26.06
CA SER A 29 14.67 4.90 -25.98
C SER A 29 15.16 4.48 -24.59
N VAL A 30 16.37 3.93 -24.53
CA VAL A 30 17.06 3.54 -23.30
C VAL A 30 18.46 4.13 -23.34
N ASP A 31 18.79 4.93 -22.34
CA ASP A 31 20.10 5.53 -22.15
C ASP A 31 20.79 4.88 -20.93
N GLU A 32 21.66 3.91 -21.20
CA GLU A 32 22.42 3.19 -20.18
C GLU A 32 23.47 4.08 -19.48
N GLU A 33 23.92 5.16 -20.11
CA GLU A 33 24.93 6.05 -19.53
C GLU A 33 24.32 6.93 -18.44
N THR A 34 23.12 7.46 -18.69
CA THR A 34 22.39 8.28 -17.73
C THR A 34 21.47 7.48 -16.80
N GLY A 35 21.24 6.21 -17.13
CA GLY A 35 20.30 5.37 -16.37
C GLY A 35 18.84 5.76 -16.64
N THR A 36 18.50 6.22 -17.85
CA THR A 36 17.15 6.72 -18.15
C THR A 36 16.45 5.95 -19.26
N VAL A 37 15.12 5.93 -19.23
CA VAL A 37 14.25 5.32 -20.23
C VAL A 37 13.20 6.34 -20.65
N GLU A 38 13.03 6.56 -21.95
CA GLU A 38 11.91 7.33 -22.49
C GLU A 38 10.76 6.40 -22.86
N VAL A 39 9.57 6.71 -22.37
CA VAL A 39 8.34 5.98 -22.68
C VAL A 39 7.30 6.92 -23.28
N GLU A 40 6.53 6.43 -24.25
CA GLU A 40 5.41 7.12 -24.86
C GLU A 40 4.10 6.43 -24.46
N THR A 41 3.11 7.23 -24.10
CA THR A 41 1.77 6.76 -23.77
C THR A 41 0.91 6.64 -25.04
N VAL A 42 -0.21 5.92 -24.96
CA VAL A 42 -1.18 5.86 -26.07
C VAL A 42 -1.71 7.23 -26.53
N ASP A 43 -1.68 8.23 -25.65
CA ASP A 43 -2.09 9.61 -25.96
C ASP A 43 -0.98 10.43 -26.64
N GLY A 44 0.24 9.87 -26.79
CA GLY A 44 1.40 10.51 -27.40
C GLY A 44 2.24 11.37 -26.44
N ASP A 45 1.94 11.33 -25.14
CA ASP A 45 2.78 11.98 -24.13
C ASP A 45 4.03 11.16 -23.87
N VAL A 46 5.19 11.84 -23.84
CA VAL A 46 6.51 11.23 -23.63
C VAL A 46 7.06 11.59 -22.26
N PHE A 47 7.53 10.57 -21.52
CA PHE A 47 8.08 10.69 -20.17
C PHE A 47 9.49 10.11 -20.12
N THR A 48 10.37 10.75 -19.35
CA THR A 48 11.72 10.24 -19.05
C THR A 48 11.75 9.70 -17.62
N ILE A 49 12.11 8.44 -17.46
CA ILE A 49 12.14 7.72 -16.20
C ILE A 49 13.59 7.42 -15.85
N THR A 50 14.04 7.79 -14.65
CA THR A 50 15.38 7.46 -14.16
C THR A 50 15.35 6.17 -13.35
N ALA A 51 16.09 5.15 -13.82
CA ALA A 51 16.19 3.87 -13.15
C ALA A 51 17.00 4.01 -11.84
N PRO A 52 16.64 3.25 -10.79
CA PRO A 52 17.39 3.25 -9.53
C PRO A 52 18.80 2.67 -9.72
N PRO A 53 19.78 3.07 -8.88
CA PRO A 53 21.14 2.54 -8.97
C PRO A 53 21.19 1.01 -8.92
N GLY A 54 21.90 0.40 -9.87
CA GLY A 54 22.04 -1.05 -9.97
C GLY A 54 20.93 -1.76 -10.76
N PHE A 55 19.96 -1.01 -11.31
CA PHE A 55 19.01 -1.54 -12.28
C PHE A 55 19.69 -1.90 -13.60
N ASP A 56 19.40 -3.09 -14.14
CA ASP A 56 19.96 -3.57 -15.40
C ASP A 56 19.07 -3.14 -16.58
N LEU A 57 19.43 -2.00 -17.20
CA LEU A 57 18.72 -1.43 -18.34
C LEU A 57 18.77 -2.30 -19.60
N SER A 58 19.70 -3.27 -19.67
CA SER A 58 19.77 -4.21 -20.80
C SER A 58 18.54 -5.12 -20.92
N LEU A 59 17.69 -5.15 -19.88
CA LEU A 59 16.44 -5.89 -19.86
C LEU A 59 15.28 -5.14 -20.51
N VAL A 60 15.44 -3.84 -20.78
CA VAL A 60 14.43 -3.00 -21.43
C VAL A 60 14.81 -2.82 -22.89
N ALA A 61 13.96 -3.27 -23.80
CA ALA A 61 14.17 -3.09 -25.23
C ALA A 61 13.38 -1.87 -25.74
N PRO A 62 13.91 -1.11 -26.72
CA PRO A 62 13.09 -0.20 -27.52
C PRO A 62 11.90 -0.94 -28.15
N ASP A 63 10.79 -0.26 -28.34
CA ASP A 63 9.50 -0.80 -28.81
C ASP A 63 8.88 -1.84 -27.86
N MET A 64 9.40 -1.98 -26.64
CA MET A 64 8.76 -2.81 -25.63
C MET A 64 7.48 -2.13 -25.14
N THR A 65 6.38 -2.82 -25.36
CA THR A 65 5.07 -2.46 -24.85
C THR A 65 4.89 -2.99 -23.42
N ILE A 66 4.53 -2.12 -22.49
CA ILE A 66 4.24 -2.46 -21.09
C ILE A 66 2.78 -2.11 -20.84
N ASN A 67 1.98 -3.12 -20.48
CA ASN A 67 0.57 -2.93 -20.19
C ASN A 67 0.38 -2.70 -18.68
N LEU A 68 -0.07 -1.50 -18.31
CA LEU A 68 -0.21 -1.08 -16.90
C LEU A 68 -1.56 -1.48 -16.30
N SER A 69 -2.55 -1.93 -17.10
CA SER A 69 -3.91 -2.17 -16.60
C SER A 69 -4.13 -3.53 -15.94
N ASP A 70 -3.43 -4.58 -16.40
CA ASP A 70 -3.85 -5.96 -16.11
C ASP A 70 -2.93 -6.71 -15.14
N GLY A 71 -1.81 -6.11 -14.74
CA GLY A 71 -0.83 -6.76 -13.86
C GLY A 71 -0.47 -5.95 -12.62
N LEU A 72 -1.13 -4.81 -12.39
CA LEU A 72 -0.64 -3.87 -11.39
C LEU A 72 -1.14 -4.19 -9.99
N GLU A 73 -2.41 -4.52 -9.80
CA GLU A 73 -2.91 -5.01 -8.51
C GLU A 73 -2.22 -6.31 -8.13
N GLU A 74 -2.14 -7.27 -9.06
CA GLU A 74 -1.55 -8.58 -8.79
C GLU A 74 -0.03 -8.49 -8.57
N ALA A 75 0.71 -7.63 -9.31
CA ALA A 75 2.14 -7.44 -9.07
C ALA A 75 2.45 -6.53 -7.87
N PHE A 76 1.52 -5.66 -7.43
CA PHE A 76 1.68 -4.90 -6.20
C PHE A 76 1.40 -5.79 -5.00
N GLU A 77 0.33 -6.60 -5.01
CA GLU A 77 0.08 -7.60 -3.97
C GLU A 77 1.22 -8.62 -3.90
N ASP A 78 1.65 -9.20 -5.03
CA ASP A 78 2.74 -10.19 -5.05
C ASP A 78 4.10 -9.56 -4.69
N ALA A 79 4.35 -8.29 -5.02
CA ALA A 79 5.56 -7.59 -4.56
C ALA A 79 5.49 -7.18 -3.08
N PHE A 80 4.30 -6.89 -2.55
CA PHE A 80 4.11 -6.58 -1.13
C PHE A 80 4.21 -7.85 -0.29
N GLU A 81 3.62 -8.96 -0.75
CA GLU A 81 3.78 -10.29 -0.17
C GLU A 81 5.24 -10.74 -0.26
N GLN A 82 5.92 -10.65 -1.40
CA GLN A 82 7.34 -11.02 -1.50
C GLN A 82 8.29 -10.09 -0.74
N ALA A 83 7.91 -8.83 -0.49
CA ALA A 83 8.66 -7.94 0.40
C ALA A 83 8.45 -8.28 1.88
N GLN A 84 7.33 -8.92 2.24
CA GLN A 84 7.04 -9.41 3.59
C GLN A 84 7.56 -10.83 3.82
N ASP A 85 7.62 -11.66 2.78
CA ASP A 85 8.05 -13.07 2.83
C ASP A 85 9.57 -13.23 2.62
N GLY A 86 10.30 -12.11 2.63
CA GLY A 86 11.74 -12.12 2.79
C GLY A 86 12.09 -12.56 4.20
N GLU A 87 12.03 -13.87 4.46
CA GLU A 87 12.39 -14.59 5.69
C GLU A 87 12.92 -13.61 6.74
N GLU A 88 12.02 -13.01 7.51
CA GLU A 88 12.37 -12.22 8.68
C GLU A 88 13.03 -13.22 9.63
N GLU A 89 14.34 -13.44 9.49
CA GLU A 89 15.14 -14.00 10.56
C GLU A 89 14.80 -13.14 11.77
N ASP A 90 14.13 -13.71 12.77
CA ASP A 90 13.73 -13.05 14.01
C ASP A 90 14.91 -12.20 14.52
N GLN A 91 14.95 -10.92 14.12
CA GLN A 91 16.05 -10.04 14.45
C GLN A 91 15.78 -9.61 15.88
N ASP A 92 16.23 -10.45 16.80
CA ASP A 92 16.21 -10.19 18.22
C ASP A 92 17.03 -8.91 18.48
N ASN A 93 16.32 -7.81 18.69
CA ASN A 93 16.91 -6.50 18.91
C ASN A 93 17.63 -6.44 20.27
N SER A 94 17.38 -7.41 21.16
CA SER A 94 17.99 -7.47 22.50
C SER A 94 19.52 -7.59 22.44
N GLY A 95 20.07 -8.12 21.35
CA GLY A 95 21.52 -8.20 21.11
C GLY A 95 22.16 -6.91 20.57
N SER A 96 21.38 -5.88 20.26
CA SER A 96 21.91 -4.65 19.67
C SER A 96 22.76 -3.86 20.68
N ALA A 97 23.75 -3.12 20.18
CA ALA A 97 24.60 -2.26 21.01
C ALA A 97 23.79 -1.18 21.78
N PHE A 98 22.60 -0.83 21.27
CA PHE A 98 21.70 0.15 21.88
C PHE A 98 20.93 -0.40 23.08
N CYS A 99 20.74 -1.72 23.16
CA CYS A 99 20.04 -2.37 24.28
C CYS A 99 20.98 -2.74 25.43
N THR A 100 22.29 -2.83 25.18
CA THR A 100 23.29 -3.28 26.14
C THR A 100 24.14 -2.16 26.74
N ASP A 101 24.34 -1.07 25.99
CA ASP A 101 25.09 0.11 26.45
C ASP A 101 24.15 1.27 26.79
N PRO A 102 23.98 1.65 28.07
CA PRO A 102 23.09 2.73 28.48
C PRO A 102 23.53 4.12 27.99
N ASP A 103 24.80 4.28 27.59
CA ASP A 103 25.31 5.54 27.05
C ASP A 103 25.11 5.65 25.53
N SER A 104 24.74 4.55 24.86
CA SER A 104 24.50 4.51 23.42
C SER A 104 23.06 4.88 23.08
N GLN A 105 22.88 5.92 22.24
CA GLN A 105 21.56 6.33 21.77
C GLN A 105 21.33 5.93 20.32
N HIS A 106 20.19 5.27 20.06
CA HIS A 106 19.73 4.96 18.71
C HIS A 106 19.29 6.23 17.98
N PRO A 107 19.97 6.68 16.89
CA PRO A 107 19.70 7.97 16.26
C PRO A 107 18.27 8.11 15.72
N ALA A 108 17.76 7.07 15.04
CA ALA A 108 16.42 7.12 14.47
C ALA A 108 15.31 7.13 15.55
N LEU A 109 15.48 6.35 16.63
CA LEU A 109 14.55 6.32 17.76
C LEU A 109 14.55 7.65 18.54
N SER A 110 15.71 8.28 18.68
CA SER A 110 15.85 9.63 19.25
C SER A 110 15.07 10.68 18.44
N GLY A 111 15.10 10.55 17.10
CA GLY A 111 14.24 11.33 16.22
C GLY A 111 12.75 11.14 16.52
N VAL A 112 12.29 9.89 16.62
CA VAL A 112 10.88 9.59 16.95
C VAL A 112 10.47 10.16 18.31
N ALA A 113 11.31 10.03 19.34
CA ALA A 113 11.05 10.60 20.67
C ALA A 113 10.89 12.13 20.61
N THR A 114 11.77 12.79 19.86
CA THR A 114 11.76 14.25 19.69
C THR A 114 10.48 14.73 19.00
N ASP A 115 10.06 14.01 17.95
CA ASP A 115 8.91 14.40 17.12
C ASP A 115 7.56 14.11 17.81
N SER A 116 7.50 13.09 18.68
CA SER A 116 6.25 12.59 19.29
C SER A 116 6.00 13.03 20.73
N SER A 117 6.98 13.65 21.38
CA SER A 117 6.98 13.92 22.84
C SER A 117 6.90 12.67 23.73
N ILE A 118 7.04 11.46 23.17
CA ILE A 118 7.14 10.21 23.92
C ILE A 118 8.56 10.10 24.51
N ALA A 119 8.65 9.58 25.73
CA ALA A 119 9.95 9.41 26.37
C ALA A 119 10.84 8.43 25.58
N TYR A 120 12.08 8.83 25.29
CA TYR A 120 13.05 7.96 24.60
C TYR A 120 13.19 6.58 25.26
N SER A 121 13.16 6.52 26.60
CA SER A 121 13.23 5.28 27.36
C SER A 121 12.05 4.34 27.13
N GLU A 122 10.86 4.88 26.87
CA GLU A 122 9.66 4.09 26.57
C GLU A 122 9.77 3.44 25.19
N LEU A 123 10.17 4.24 24.19
CA LEU A 123 10.43 3.74 22.84
C LEU A 123 11.58 2.71 22.83
N LEU A 124 12.62 2.94 23.65
CA LEU A 124 13.75 2.01 23.77
C LEU A 124 13.33 0.69 24.41
N ALA A 125 12.44 0.71 25.41
CA ALA A 125 11.89 -0.50 25.99
C ALA A 125 11.09 -1.32 24.95
N LEU A 126 10.26 -0.67 24.13
CA LEU A 126 9.54 -1.37 23.05
C LEU A 126 10.49 -1.97 22.02
N PHE A 127 11.53 -1.23 21.63
CA PHE A 127 12.54 -1.70 20.68
C PHE A 127 13.33 -2.89 21.22
N CYS A 128 13.82 -2.81 22.46
CA CYS A 128 14.72 -3.81 23.03
C CYS A 128 14.02 -5.02 23.65
N GLU A 129 12.86 -4.82 24.29
CA GLU A 129 12.18 -5.87 25.06
C GLU A 129 11.04 -6.52 24.26
N GLN A 130 10.43 -5.77 23.35
CA GLN A 130 9.30 -6.23 22.55
C GLN A 130 9.62 -6.36 21.05
N ASN A 131 10.90 -6.20 20.68
CA ASN A 131 11.41 -6.33 19.31
C ASN A 131 10.73 -5.46 18.26
N TYR A 132 10.08 -4.36 18.64
CA TYR A 132 9.52 -3.43 17.67
C TYR A 132 10.61 -2.76 16.84
N GLY A 133 10.44 -2.74 15.52
CA GLY A 133 11.27 -1.95 14.62
C GLY A 133 11.04 -0.45 14.78
N VAL A 134 12.05 0.37 14.49
CA VAL A 134 11.91 1.85 14.51
C VAL A 134 10.84 2.33 13.51
N GLY A 135 10.69 1.62 12.39
CA GLY A 135 9.64 1.89 11.40
C GLY A 135 8.23 1.68 11.96
N GLU A 136 8.03 0.61 12.72
CA GLU A 136 6.76 0.28 13.37
C GLU A 136 6.43 1.29 14.47
N LEU A 137 7.41 1.65 15.31
CA LEU A 137 7.21 2.68 16.34
C LEU A 137 6.84 4.03 15.73
N ARG A 138 7.40 4.38 14.55
CA ARG A 138 6.99 5.58 13.82
C ARG A 138 5.56 5.47 13.30
N GLN A 139 5.12 4.31 12.81
CA GLN A 139 3.72 4.10 12.40
C GLN A 139 2.77 4.20 13.59
N ALA A 140 3.10 3.57 14.73
CA ALA A 140 2.32 3.66 15.95
C ALA A 140 2.11 5.11 16.42
N VAL A 141 3.19 5.91 16.43
CA VAL A 141 3.13 7.36 16.74
C VAL A 141 2.20 8.10 15.79
N ARG A 142 2.32 7.84 14.49
CA ARG A 142 1.50 8.49 13.46
C ARG A 142 0.02 8.15 13.66
N ILE A 143 -0.30 6.88 13.84
CA ILE A 143 -1.67 6.40 14.06
C ILE A 143 -2.23 6.98 15.36
N ALA A 144 -1.45 7.06 16.44
CA ALA A 144 -1.86 7.73 17.67
C ALA A 144 -2.23 9.20 17.44
N GLY A 145 -1.42 9.92 16.65
CA GLY A 145 -1.70 11.31 16.26
C GLY A 145 -2.95 11.47 15.39
N GLU A 146 -3.17 10.58 14.41
CA GLU A 146 -4.31 10.63 13.48
C GLU A 146 -5.62 10.21 14.16
N SER A 147 -5.59 9.17 15.02
CA SER A 147 -6.75 8.69 15.77
C SER A 147 -7.09 9.51 17.02
N GLY A 148 -6.13 10.28 17.53
CA GLY A 148 -6.22 10.93 18.85
C GLY A 148 -6.14 9.96 20.03
N MET A 149 -5.81 8.69 19.79
CA MET A 149 -5.63 7.68 20.84
C MET A 149 -4.27 7.81 21.52
N ASP A 150 -4.17 7.28 22.74
CA ASP A 150 -2.89 7.19 23.44
C ASP A 150 -1.95 6.20 22.74
N PHE A 151 -0.65 6.52 22.72
CA PHE A 151 0.36 5.69 22.09
C PHE A 151 0.38 4.25 22.65
N ALA A 152 0.25 4.08 23.96
CA ALA A 152 0.22 2.74 24.57
C ALA A 152 -1.02 1.95 24.16
N ALA A 153 -2.15 2.62 23.91
CA ALA A 153 -3.36 1.97 23.39
C ALA A 153 -3.15 1.48 21.94
N ILE A 154 -2.46 2.25 21.09
CA ILE A 154 -2.11 1.82 19.74
C ILE A 154 -1.16 0.62 19.75
N ILE A 155 -0.17 0.60 20.64
CA ILE A 155 0.71 -0.57 20.81
C ILE A 155 -0.07 -1.81 21.25
N ALA A 156 -1.00 -1.66 22.20
CA ALA A 156 -1.84 -2.77 22.65
C ALA A 156 -2.74 -3.32 21.53
N LEU A 157 -3.38 -2.43 20.76
CA LEU A 157 -4.15 -2.84 19.58
C LEU A 157 -3.25 -3.53 18.55
N HIS A 158 -2.02 -3.04 18.34
CA HIS A 158 -1.12 -3.66 17.38
C HIS A 158 -0.76 -5.10 17.77
N GLN A 159 -0.59 -5.38 19.06
CA GLN A 159 -0.37 -6.75 19.54
C GLN A 159 -1.58 -7.67 19.30
N GLU A 160 -2.79 -7.11 19.22
CA GLU A 160 -4.02 -7.87 18.98
C GLU A 160 -4.26 -8.12 17.48
N TYR A 161 -4.10 -7.11 16.64
CA TYR A 161 -4.40 -7.19 15.20
C TYR A 161 -3.19 -7.46 14.30
N GLY A 162 -1.97 -7.25 14.79
CA GLY A 162 -0.69 -7.59 14.16
C GLY A 162 -0.28 -6.83 12.89
N ASN A 163 -1.22 -6.20 12.16
CA ASN A 163 -0.94 -5.64 10.85
C ASN A 163 -1.31 -4.15 10.78
N TRP A 164 -0.33 -3.27 10.56
CA TRP A 164 -0.53 -1.83 10.39
C TRP A 164 -1.52 -1.47 9.26
N GLY A 165 -1.62 -2.30 8.22
CA GLY A 165 -2.59 -2.13 7.13
C GLY A 165 -4.04 -2.13 7.63
N VAL A 166 -4.36 -2.92 8.66
CA VAL A 166 -5.67 -2.94 9.32
C VAL A 166 -5.99 -1.58 9.93
N PHE A 167 -5.01 -0.94 10.57
CA PHE A 167 -5.17 0.39 11.18
C PHE A 167 -5.38 1.49 10.15
N HIS A 168 -4.59 1.49 9.07
CA HIS A 168 -4.76 2.49 7.99
C HIS A 168 -6.11 2.35 7.31
N GLN A 169 -6.55 1.12 7.07
CA GLN A 169 -7.87 0.85 6.49
C GLN A 169 -8.99 1.28 7.44
N ALA A 170 -8.85 1.01 8.75
CA ALA A 170 -9.81 1.41 9.77
C ALA A 170 -9.89 2.93 9.93
N LEU A 171 -8.75 3.63 9.93
CA LEU A 171 -8.70 5.11 9.96
C LEU A 171 -9.43 5.72 8.78
N LYS A 172 -9.16 5.24 7.55
CA LYS A 172 -9.81 5.73 6.34
C LYS A 172 -11.33 5.53 6.38
N ILE A 173 -11.78 4.33 6.77
CA ILE A 173 -13.21 4.03 6.91
C ILE A 173 -13.84 4.88 8.02
N GLY A 174 -13.14 5.07 9.14
CA GLY A 174 -13.58 5.88 10.26
C GLY A 174 -13.77 7.35 9.86
N GLU A 175 -12.85 7.90 9.10
CA GLU A 175 -12.97 9.25 8.53
C GLU A 175 -14.21 9.38 7.61
N ASP A 176 -14.42 8.40 6.71
CA ASP A 176 -15.55 8.40 5.76
C ASP A 176 -16.92 8.23 6.45
N ALA A 177 -16.97 7.48 7.56
CA ALA A 177 -18.17 7.15 8.30
C ALA A 177 -18.41 8.06 9.53
N GLY A 178 -17.43 8.86 9.93
CA GLY A 178 -17.46 9.63 11.18
C GLY A 178 -17.35 8.74 12.44
N LEU A 179 -16.63 7.64 12.35
CA LEU A 179 -16.39 6.68 13.43
C LEU A 179 -14.93 6.76 13.93
N SER A 180 -14.73 6.42 15.19
CA SER A 180 -13.39 6.26 15.76
C SER A 180 -12.71 4.97 15.26
N LEU A 181 -11.38 4.93 15.37
CA LEU A 181 -10.58 3.75 15.03
C LEU A 181 -11.11 2.49 15.72
N THR A 182 -11.42 2.55 17.02
CA THR A 182 -11.92 1.41 17.79
C THR A 182 -13.29 0.94 17.33
N GLU A 183 -14.21 1.86 16.99
CA GLU A 183 -15.53 1.48 16.49
C GLU A 183 -15.43 0.74 15.15
N VAL A 184 -14.47 1.12 14.29
CA VAL A 184 -14.24 0.44 13.02
C VAL A 184 -13.57 -0.93 13.21
N LEU A 185 -12.66 -1.06 14.18
CA LEU A 185 -12.04 -2.33 14.52
C LEU A 185 -13.04 -3.31 15.15
N ASP A 186 -13.93 -2.84 16.03
CA ASP A 186 -15.00 -3.65 16.60
C ASP A 186 -15.93 -4.21 15.51
N LEU A 187 -16.27 -3.40 14.50
CA LEU A 187 -17.03 -3.86 13.33
C LEU A 187 -16.25 -4.87 12.50
N TYR A 188 -14.93 -4.71 12.36
CA TYR A 188 -14.08 -5.66 11.66
C TYR A 188 -14.07 -7.02 12.36
N ASP A 189 -14.01 -7.06 13.69
CA ASP A 189 -14.09 -8.30 14.46
C ASP A 189 -15.45 -8.97 14.36
N GLU A 190 -16.53 -8.19 14.34
CA GLU A 190 -17.89 -8.73 14.21
C GLU A 190 -18.14 -9.33 12.82
N LEU A 191 -17.67 -8.66 11.77
CA LEU A 191 -17.99 -8.98 10.38
C LEU A 191 -16.90 -9.81 9.66
N GLY A 192 -15.70 -9.85 10.22
CA GLY A 192 -14.56 -10.66 9.78
C GLY A 192 -13.88 -10.25 8.47
N ASN A 193 -14.37 -9.20 7.78
CA ASN A 193 -13.75 -8.69 6.55
C ASN A 193 -14.16 -7.24 6.24
N TRP A 194 -13.27 -6.49 5.57
CA TRP A 194 -13.49 -5.08 5.23
C TRP A 194 -14.65 -4.83 4.25
N GLY A 195 -14.98 -5.80 3.39
CA GLY A 195 -16.10 -5.69 2.46
C GLY A 195 -17.43 -5.59 3.20
N ALA A 196 -17.62 -6.45 4.21
CA ALA A 196 -18.79 -6.43 5.08
C ALA A 196 -18.85 -5.17 5.95
N VAL A 197 -17.72 -4.71 6.51
CA VAL A 197 -17.67 -3.44 7.25
C VAL A 197 -18.12 -2.26 6.38
N ARG A 198 -17.61 -2.15 5.15
CA ARG A 198 -18.02 -1.09 4.22
C ARG A 198 -19.48 -1.20 3.80
N GLN A 199 -20.00 -2.43 3.65
CA GLN A 199 -21.41 -2.66 3.35
C GLN A 199 -22.30 -2.23 4.51
N GLU A 200 -21.95 -2.58 5.75
CA GLU A 200 -22.69 -2.19 6.96
C GLU A 200 -22.74 -0.68 7.16
N LEU A 201 -21.66 0.02 6.79
CA LEU A 201 -21.56 1.48 6.88
C LEU A 201 -22.14 2.24 5.67
N ASP A 202 -22.84 1.54 4.75
CA ASP A 202 -23.37 2.10 3.49
C ASP A 202 -22.29 2.86 2.66
N LEU A 203 -21.03 2.41 2.74
CA LEU A 203 -19.90 2.98 1.99
C LEU A 203 -19.74 2.32 0.62
N THR A 204 -20.40 1.18 0.38
CA THR A 204 -20.41 0.49 -0.92
C THR A 204 -21.12 1.35 -1.96
N GLY A 205 -20.38 1.91 -2.91
CA GLY A 205 -20.92 2.70 -4.03
C GLY A 205 -20.64 4.20 -3.95
N LYS A 206 -20.03 4.71 -2.87
CA LYS A 206 -19.24 5.93 -2.99
C LYS A 206 -17.97 5.54 -3.75
N PRO A 207 -17.75 6.00 -5.00
CA PRO A 207 -16.41 5.91 -5.57
C PRO A 207 -15.48 6.53 -4.53
N GLU A 208 -14.42 5.82 -4.14
CA GLU A 208 -13.40 6.39 -3.27
C GLU A 208 -13.08 7.78 -3.82
N ASN A 209 -13.30 8.82 -3.01
CA ASN A 209 -13.38 10.20 -3.44
C ASN A 209 -12.36 10.51 -4.56
N PRO A 210 -12.81 10.70 -5.82
CA PRO A 210 -11.94 10.86 -6.98
C PRO A 210 -11.37 12.29 -7.11
N GLY A 211 -10.95 12.91 -6.00
CA GLY A 211 -10.22 14.18 -6.04
C GLY A 211 -8.73 13.89 -6.25
N GLY A 212 -8.09 14.19 -7.38
CA GLY A 212 -8.39 15.25 -8.35
C GLY A 212 -9.09 14.82 -9.64
N GLY A 213 -10.04 15.67 -10.08
CA GLY A 213 -10.88 15.50 -11.27
C GLY A 213 -10.11 15.34 -12.60
N ASN A 214 -10.74 14.91 -13.67
CA ASN A 214 -11.98 15.45 -14.24
C ASN A 214 -12.84 14.32 -14.83
N GLY A 215 -14.15 14.39 -14.62
CA GLY A 215 -15.07 13.30 -14.93
C GLY A 215 -15.21 12.95 -16.41
N ASN A 216 -15.60 11.70 -16.63
CA ASN A 216 -16.64 11.39 -17.61
C ASN A 216 -17.40 10.14 -17.14
N GLY A 217 -18.59 10.36 -16.60
CA GLY A 217 -19.48 9.26 -16.27
C GLY A 217 -20.04 8.64 -17.54
N ASN A 218 -19.91 7.32 -17.66
CA ASN A 218 -20.85 6.54 -18.44
C ASN A 218 -21.32 5.36 -17.59
N GLY A 219 -22.46 5.55 -16.93
CA GLY A 219 -23.14 4.51 -16.21
C GLY A 219 -23.70 3.47 -17.18
N ASN A 220 -23.51 2.20 -16.85
CA ASN A 220 -24.47 1.17 -17.25
C ASN A 220 -24.56 0.11 -16.15
N ASN A 221 -25.45 0.34 -15.18
CA ASN A 221 -25.91 -0.68 -14.26
C ASN A 221 -27.05 -1.45 -14.96
N GLY A 222 -26.69 -2.47 -15.73
CA GLY A 222 -27.62 -3.39 -16.37
C GLY A 222 -28.02 -4.51 -15.42
N ASN A 223 -29.03 -4.27 -14.59
CA ASN A 223 -29.81 -5.31 -13.93
C ASN A 223 -30.66 -6.04 -15.00
N GLY A 224 -30.13 -7.13 -15.53
CA GLY A 224 -30.80 -8.00 -16.51
C GLY A 224 -31.38 -9.24 -15.85
N ASN A 225 -32.51 -9.09 -15.15
CA ASN A 225 -33.39 -10.20 -14.80
C ASN A 225 -34.14 -10.65 -16.07
N GLY A 226 -33.67 -11.69 -16.74
CA GLY A 226 -34.31 -12.31 -17.90
C GLY A 226 -34.96 -13.63 -17.51
N ASN A 227 -36.29 -13.61 -17.36
CA ASN A 227 -37.14 -14.81 -17.41
C ASN A 227 -36.97 -15.49 -18.78
N ASN A 228 -36.66 -16.78 -18.79
CA ASN A 228 -36.85 -17.62 -19.97
C ASN A 228 -38.27 -18.19 -19.90
N ASP A 229 -39.22 -17.47 -20.50
CA ASP A 229 -40.52 -18.02 -20.88
C ASP A 229 -40.39 -18.55 -22.31
N ASP A 230 -40.70 -19.85 -22.45
CA ASP A 230 -41.46 -20.50 -23.52
C ASP A 230 -41.24 -20.05 -24.98
N ASP A 231 -40.73 -20.98 -25.79
CA ASP A 231 -41.24 -21.16 -27.15
C ASP A 231 -41.16 -22.65 -27.51
N ASP A 232 -42.33 -23.29 -27.42
CA ASP A 232 -42.67 -24.57 -28.04
C ASP A 232 -42.65 -24.41 -29.57
N GLU A 233 -41.81 -25.17 -30.27
CA GLU A 233 -42.01 -25.44 -31.70
C GLU A 233 -42.41 -26.91 -31.88
N ASP A 234 -43.71 -27.09 -32.11
CA ASP A 234 -44.33 -28.26 -32.73
C ASP A 234 -43.92 -28.33 -34.21
N ASP A 235 -43.27 -29.42 -34.63
CA ASP A 235 -43.09 -29.79 -36.04
C ASP A 235 -43.76 -31.16 -36.30
N ASP A 236 -44.87 -31.13 -37.05
CA ASP A 236 -45.56 -32.27 -37.70
C ASP A 236 -45.74 -31.98 -39.20
#